data_AF-A0A523N708-F1
#
_entry.id   AF-A0A523N708-F1
#
_cell.length_a   1.000
_cell.length_b   1.000
_cell.length_c   1.000
_cell.angle_alpha   90.00
_cell.angle_beta   90.00
_cell.angle_gamma   90.00
#
_symmetry.space_group_name_H-M   'P 1'
#
loop_
_entity.id
_entity.type
_entity.pdbx_description
1 polymer ?
#
loop_
_entity_poly.entity_id
_entity_poly.type
_entity_poly.pdbx_seq_one_letter_code
_entity_poly.pdbx_strand_id
1 'polypeptide(L)'
;MHSVSYEIKPDGKSGGTAVLTIEDIRSDALNAYELKEDKQNLFEFMHKSDDFIAQMKDEGKTITSRELFVQDGKLNGIIKFSFDDIEIVEGVIYEEPFYFLTLSPEDSIISTNGEVIVSDEYKRIMWDNTVKVLKFKMFSDDVDDGNLVSLAQYYESD
;
A
#
# COMPACT_ATOMS: atom_id res chain seq x y z
N MET A 1 -4.57 12.83 5.95
CA MET A 1 -4.69 12.55 4.51
C MET A 1 -4.26 11.13 4.36
N HIS A 2 -5.19 10.30 3.94
CA HIS A 2 -5.05 8.87 3.91
C HIS A 2 -4.41 8.50 2.59
N SER A 3 -3.26 7.85 2.66
CA SER A 3 -2.51 7.57 1.45
C SER A 3 -1.67 6.34 1.60
N VAL A 4 -1.44 5.70 0.47
CA VAL A 4 -0.52 4.59 0.33
C VAL A 4 0.62 5.02 -0.58
N SER A 5 1.85 4.65 -0.22
CA SER A 5 3.02 4.88 -1.06
C SER A 5 3.87 3.65 -1.18
N TYR A 6 4.39 3.43 -2.38
CA TYR A 6 5.26 2.33 -2.73
C TYR A 6 6.65 2.84 -3.11
N GLU A 7 7.67 2.18 -2.59
CA GLU A 7 9.03 2.21 -3.14
C GLU A 7 9.42 0.80 -3.60
N ILE A 8 9.38 0.57 -4.91
CA ILE A 8 9.63 -0.74 -5.53
C ILE A 8 11.04 -0.75 -6.11
N LYS A 9 11.82 -1.78 -5.79
CA LYS A 9 13.17 -2.01 -6.32
C LYS A 9 13.18 -3.32 -7.11
N PRO A 10 12.91 -3.26 -8.43
CA PRO A 10 13.02 -4.43 -9.29
C PRO A 10 14.46 -4.93 -9.37
N ASP A 11 14.65 -6.24 -9.48
CA ASP A 11 15.98 -6.86 -9.67
C ASP A 11 16.38 -7.04 -11.14
N GLY A 12 15.54 -6.56 -12.07
CA GLY A 12 15.81 -6.50 -13.50
C GLY A 12 15.05 -7.54 -14.35
N LYS A 13 14.23 -8.42 -13.75
CA LYS A 13 13.33 -9.29 -14.53
C LYS A 13 11.89 -9.21 -14.05
N SER A 14 11.60 -9.78 -12.88
CA SER A 14 10.25 -9.90 -12.33
C SER A 14 10.26 -9.76 -10.81
N GLY A 15 11.36 -10.11 -10.15
CA GLY A 15 11.46 -10.04 -8.70
C GLY A 15 11.91 -8.68 -8.19
N GLY A 16 11.98 -8.58 -6.86
CA GLY A 16 12.51 -7.40 -6.21
C GLY A 16 12.11 -7.28 -4.74
N THR A 17 12.21 -6.06 -4.25
CA THR A 17 11.76 -5.69 -2.91
C THR A 17 10.90 -4.44 -2.97
N ALA A 18 9.93 -4.34 -2.07
CA ALA A 18 9.06 -3.18 -1.96
C ALA A 18 8.94 -2.73 -0.50
N VAL A 19 8.76 -1.43 -0.35
CA VAL A 19 8.31 -0.79 0.89
C VAL A 19 6.95 -0.17 0.63
N LEU A 20 5.93 -0.66 1.33
CA LEU A 20 4.61 -0.06 1.40
C LEU A 20 4.57 0.79 2.67
N THR A 21 4.20 2.06 2.53
CA THR A 21 3.86 2.94 3.65
C THR A 21 2.39 3.32 3.55
N ILE A 22 1.65 3.11 4.63
CA ILE A 22 0.24 3.46 4.79
C ILE A 22 0.16 4.58 5.82
N GLU A 23 -0.36 5.74 5.42
CA GLU A 23 -0.48 6.91 6.28
C GLU A 23 -1.92 7.12 6.73
N ASP A 24 -2.10 7.52 8.00
CA ASP A 24 -3.40 7.89 8.57
C ASP A 24 -4.41 6.72 8.54
N ILE A 25 -4.02 5.54 9.03
CA ILE A 25 -4.89 4.37 9.12
C ILE A 25 -6.08 4.69 10.05
N ARG A 26 -7.28 4.53 9.51
CA ARG A 26 -8.55 4.76 10.22
C ARG A 26 -9.55 3.65 9.92
N SER A 27 -10.58 3.60 10.74
CA SER A 27 -11.71 2.69 10.61
C SER A 27 -12.93 3.45 10.09
N ASP A 28 -13.66 2.83 9.17
CA ASP A 28 -14.94 3.28 8.63
C ASP A 28 -16.14 2.71 9.41
N ALA A 29 -15.88 1.97 10.49
CA ALA A 29 -16.89 1.35 11.34
C ALA A 29 -18.00 2.32 11.75
N LEU A 30 -19.24 1.89 11.52
CA LEU A 30 -20.46 2.63 11.85
C LEU A 30 -20.93 2.36 13.28
N ASN A 31 -20.39 1.32 13.93
CA ASN A 31 -20.76 0.91 15.28
C ASN A 31 -19.59 0.24 16.03
N ALA A 32 -19.80 0.00 17.34
CA ALA A 32 -18.76 -0.54 18.21
C ALA A 32 -18.36 -2.00 17.91
N TYR A 33 -19.22 -2.77 17.24
CA TYR A 33 -18.90 -4.14 16.84
C TYR A 33 -17.94 -4.13 15.66
N GLU A 34 -18.25 -3.38 14.60
CA GLU A 34 -17.37 -3.19 13.44
C GLU A 34 -16.02 -2.59 13.86
N LEU A 35 -16.01 -1.58 14.73
CA LEU A 35 -14.77 -0.98 15.22
C LEU A 35 -13.90 -2.01 15.97
N LYS A 36 -14.53 -2.96 16.67
CA LYS A 36 -13.81 -4.03 17.34
C LYS A 36 -13.21 -5.01 16.31
N GLU A 37 -13.94 -5.34 15.25
CA GLU A 37 -13.43 -6.19 14.16
C GLU A 37 -12.25 -5.52 13.45
N ASP A 38 -12.36 -4.24 13.11
CA ASP A 38 -11.27 -3.47 12.49
C ASP A 38 -10.02 -3.43 13.36
N LYS A 39 -10.20 -3.16 14.67
CA LYS A 39 -9.12 -3.23 15.65
C LYS A 39 -8.45 -4.60 15.67
N GLN A 40 -9.24 -5.68 15.74
CA GLN A 40 -8.71 -7.04 15.78
C GLN A 40 -7.98 -7.40 14.49
N ASN A 41 -8.55 -7.03 13.34
CA ASN A 41 -7.94 -7.24 12.04
C ASN A 41 -6.60 -6.51 11.91
N LEU A 42 -6.54 -5.24 12.31
CA LEU A 42 -5.31 -4.45 12.23
C LEU A 42 -4.26 -4.87 13.25
N PHE A 43 -4.60 -4.84 14.54
CA PHE A 43 -3.61 -4.97 15.61
C PHE A 43 -3.23 -6.41 15.92
N GLU A 44 -4.14 -7.38 15.74
CA GLU A 44 -3.86 -8.79 16.04
C GLU A 44 -3.53 -9.59 14.77
N PHE A 45 -4.35 -9.48 13.73
CA PHE A 45 -4.13 -10.26 12.51
C PHE A 45 -3.00 -9.66 11.65
N MET A 46 -3.18 -8.48 11.07
CA MET A 46 -2.22 -7.89 10.15
C MET A 46 -0.88 -7.55 10.82
N HIS A 47 -0.90 -6.98 12.03
CA HIS A 47 0.31 -6.51 12.70
C HIS A 47 1.09 -7.62 13.44
N LYS A 48 0.41 -8.63 14.02
CA LYS A 48 1.06 -9.60 14.93
C LYS A 48 1.02 -11.05 14.43
N SER A 49 -0.01 -11.48 13.70
CA SER A 49 -0.21 -12.91 13.40
C SER A 49 0.75 -13.46 12.35
N ASP A 50 1.20 -14.70 12.53
CA ASP A 50 1.94 -15.43 11.50
C ASP A 50 1.03 -15.86 10.34
N ASP A 51 -0.28 -16.00 10.59
CA ASP A 51 -1.28 -16.35 9.57
C ASP A 51 -1.32 -15.29 8.45
N PHE A 52 -1.26 -14.00 8.79
CA PHE A 52 -1.12 -12.94 7.79
C PHE A 52 0.16 -13.09 6.97
N ILE A 53 1.30 -13.43 7.60
CA ILE A 53 2.56 -13.64 6.88
C ILE A 53 2.44 -14.82 5.91
N ALA A 54 1.79 -15.90 6.34
CA ALA A 54 1.54 -17.07 5.50
C ALA A 54 0.63 -16.72 4.31
N GLN A 55 -0.47 -16.00 4.56
CA GLN A 55 -1.38 -15.54 3.50
C GLN A 55 -0.64 -14.67 2.47
N MET A 56 0.11 -13.67 2.91
CA MET A 56 0.85 -12.80 1.99
C MET A 56 1.90 -13.57 1.20
N LYS A 57 2.52 -14.59 1.80
CA LYS A 57 3.45 -15.47 1.11
C LYS A 57 2.77 -16.30 0.02
N ASP A 58 1.56 -16.80 0.27
CA ASP A 58 0.75 -17.52 -0.72
C ASP A 58 0.32 -16.59 -1.87
N GLU A 59 0.17 -15.29 -1.59
CA GLU A 59 -0.01 -14.23 -2.59
C GLU A 59 1.31 -13.78 -3.26
N GLY A 60 2.44 -14.45 -2.97
CA GLY A 60 3.77 -14.20 -3.54
C GLY A 60 4.53 -13.01 -2.93
N LYS A 61 4.05 -12.46 -1.81
CA LYS A 61 4.72 -11.41 -1.02
C LYS A 61 5.36 -12.02 0.24
N THR A 62 6.68 -12.16 0.23
CA THR A 62 7.41 -12.57 1.44
C THR A 62 7.67 -11.37 2.33
N ILE A 63 6.86 -11.18 3.38
CA ILE A 63 7.04 -10.11 4.36
C ILE A 63 8.33 -10.33 5.14
N THR A 64 9.17 -9.30 5.18
CA THR A 64 10.43 -9.26 5.94
C THR A 64 10.33 -8.38 7.19
N SER A 65 9.42 -7.41 7.18
CA SER A 65 9.16 -6.53 8.31
C SER A 65 7.78 -5.89 8.16
N ARG A 66 7.10 -5.72 9.29
CA ARG A 66 5.87 -4.95 9.42
C ARG A 66 5.96 -4.14 10.70
N GLU A 67 5.54 -2.88 10.63
CA GLU A 67 5.61 -1.94 11.74
C GLU A 67 4.34 -1.09 11.69
N LEU A 68 3.78 -0.82 12.86
CA LEU A 68 2.80 0.23 13.07
C LEU A 68 3.46 1.29 13.95
N PHE A 69 3.03 2.54 13.86
CA PHE A 69 3.50 3.60 14.76
C PHE A 69 2.56 4.79 14.73
N VAL A 70 2.53 5.55 15.82
CA VAL A 70 1.82 6.83 15.88
C VAL A 70 2.79 7.98 15.62
N GLN A 71 2.47 8.81 14.62
CA GLN A 71 3.19 10.04 14.31
C GLN A 71 2.18 11.16 14.07
N ASP A 72 2.39 12.32 14.71
CA ASP A 72 1.51 13.49 14.61
C ASP A 72 0.02 13.17 14.86
N GLY A 73 -0.24 12.27 15.81
CA GLY A 73 -1.59 11.83 16.19
C GLY A 73 -2.27 10.89 15.19
N LYS A 74 -1.54 10.39 14.19
CA LYS A 74 -2.03 9.46 13.16
C LYS A 74 -1.36 8.11 13.31
N LEU A 75 -2.14 7.05 13.11
CA LEU A 75 -1.60 5.70 13.01
C LEU A 75 -1.08 5.48 11.61
N ASN A 76 0.14 4.98 11.49
CA ASN A 76 0.78 4.68 10.21
C ASN A 76 1.30 3.25 10.24
N GLY A 77 1.50 2.68 9.04
CA GLY A 77 2.06 1.35 8.86
C GLY A 77 3.17 1.34 7.82
N ILE A 78 4.21 0.53 8.07
CA ILE A 78 5.26 0.23 7.10
C ILE A 78 5.34 -1.29 6.93
N ILE A 79 5.26 -1.76 5.70
CA ILE A 79 5.45 -3.16 5.34
C ILE A 79 6.62 -3.25 4.34
N LYS A 80 7.59 -4.12 4.63
CA LYS A 80 8.71 -4.43 3.75
C LYS A 80 8.58 -5.88 3.31
N PHE A 81 8.60 -6.12 2.00
CA PHE A 81 8.49 -7.47 1.46
C PHE A 81 9.36 -7.66 0.23
N SER A 82 9.69 -8.91 -0.05
CA SER A 82 10.24 -9.34 -1.34
C SER A 82 9.15 -10.04 -2.15
N PHE A 83 9.28 -9.96 -3.47
CA PHE A 83 8.38 -10.59 -4.44
C PHE A 83 9.23 -11.20 -5.57
N ASP A 84 8.69 -12.21 -6.24
CA ASP A 84 9.28 -12.88 -7.39
C ASP A 84 8.64 -12.47 -8.72
N ASP A 85 7.44 -11.88 -8.65
CA ASP A 85 6.72 -11.26 -9.76
C ASP A 85 6.28 -9.84 -9.40
N ILE A 86 6.54 -8.89 -10.30
CA ILE A 86 6.29 -7.46 -10.09
C ILE A 86 4.81 -7.14 -10.26
N GLU A 87 4.07 -7.96 -11.00
CA GLU A 87 2.62 -7.83 -11.15
C GLU A 87 1.89 -7.98 -9.80
N ILE A 88 2.50 -8.68 -8.84
CA ILE A 88 1.98 -8.82 -7.47
C ILE A 88 2.02 -7.49 -6.71
N VAL A 89 2.86 -6.55 -7.15
CA VAL A 89 2.97 -5.21 -6.56
C VAL A 89 2.04 -4.26 -7.30
N GLU A 90 0.80 -4.17 -6.83
CA GLU A 90 -0.24 -3.27 -7.36
C GLU A 90 -0.55 -3.46 -8.86
N GLY A 91 -0.24 -4.62 -9.45
CA GLY A 91 -0.45 -4.83 -10.88
C GLY A 91 0.56 -4.10 -11.76
N VAL A 92 1.75 -3.75 -11.23
CA VAL A 92 2.82 -3.16 -12.05
C VAL A 92 3.28 -4.19 -13.08
N ILE A 93 3.28 -3.80 -14.35
CA ILE A 93 3.70 -4.65 -15.47
C ILE A 93 5.08 -4.22 -15.95
N TYR A 94 5.91 -5.19 -16.32
CA TYR A 94 7.17 -4.96 -17.04
C TYR A 94 7.06 -5.39 -18.49
N GLU A 95 7.14 -4.43 -19.41
CA GLU A 95 7.28 -4.68 -20.85
C GLU A 95 8.47 -3.87 -21.36
N GLU A 96 9.55 -4.55 -21.77
CA GLU A 96 10.78 -3.88 -22.17
C GLU A 96 10.53 -2.77 -23.21
N PRO A 97 11.01 -1.52 -22.98
CA PRO A 97 11.94 -1.09 -21.93
C PRO A 97 11.30 -0.42 -20.69
N PHE A 98 10.02 -0.63 -20.41
CA PHE A 98 9.27 0.11 -19.39
C PHE A 98 8.65 -0.75 -18.30
N TYR A 99 8.56 -0.17 -17.10
CA TYR A 99 7.58 -0.55 -16.10
C TYR A 99 6.37 0.37 -16.22
N PHE A 100 5.16 -0.14 -16.02
CA PHE A 100 3.98 0.71 -15.95
C PHE A 100 2.91 0.20 -14.99
N LEU A 101 2.16 1.14 -14.43
CA LEU A 101 0.99 0.91 -13.60
C LEU A 101 -0.20 1.59 -14.27
N THR A 102 -1.25 0.84 -14.58
CA THR A 102 -2.49 1.39 -15.14
C THR A 102 -3.51 1.54 -14.03
N LEU A 103 -4.09 2.73 -13.93
CA LEU A 103 -5.01 3.18 -12.90
C LEU A 103 -6.31 3.65 -13.54
N SER A 104 -7.39 3.65 -12.77
CA SER A 104 -8.65 4.26 -13.17
C SER A 104 -8.46 5.77 -13.40
N PRO A 105 -9.21 6.41 -14.33
CA PRO A 105 -9.23 7.86 -14.46
C PRO A 105 -9.57 8.61 -13.17
N GLU A 106 -10.31 7.99 -12.25
CA GLU A 106 -10.71 8.60 -10.98
C GLU A 106 -9.60 8.53 -9.91
N ASP A 107 -8.66 7.58 -10.02
CA ASP A 107 -7.61 7.38 -9.02
C ASP A 107 -6.71 8.61 -8.93
N SER A 108 -6.44 9.04 -7.70
CA SER A 108 -5.69 10.28 -7.46
C SER A 108 -4.24 9.99 -7.08
N ILE A 109 -3.34 10.25 -8.04
CA ILE A 109 -1.89 10.19 -7.84
C ILE A 109 -1.44 11.46 -7.11
N ILE A 110 -0.91 11.29 -5.89
CA ILE A 110 -0.33 12.39 -5.10
C ILE A 110 1.06 12.74 -5.63
N SER A 111 1.89 11.73 -5.89
CA SER A 111 3.23 11.92 -6.43
C SER A 111 3.77 10.65 -7.07
N THR A 112 4.70 10.82 -8.02
CA THR A 112 5.48 9.72 -8.60
C THR A 112 6.79 10.27 -9.17
N ASN A 113 7.80 9.40 -9.31
CA ASN A 113 9.01 9.68 -10.09
C ASN A 113 8.96 9.13 -11.53
N GLY A 114 7.81 8.60 -11.95
CA GLY A 114 7.55 8.21 -13.33
C GLY A 114 6.86 9.31 -14.13
N GLU A 115 6.67 9.07 -15.43
CA GLU A 115 5.84 9.91 -16.29
C GLU A 115 4.38 9.49 -16.18
N VAL A 116 3.47 10.45 -16.04
CA VAL A 116 2.02 10.19 -15.96
C VAL A 116 1.39 10.50 -17.30
N ILE A 117 0.81 9.47 -17.93
CA ILE A 117 0.01 9.58 -19.13
C ILE A 117 -1.46 9.51 -18.74
N VAL A 118 -2.25 10.50 -19.16
CA VAL A 118 -3.68 10.58 -18.86
C VAL A 118 -4.46 10.48 -20.15
N SER A 119 -5.49 9.63 -20.14
CA SER A 119 -6.49 9.51 -21.20
C SER A 119 -7.89 9.48 -20.58
N ASP A 120 -8.92 9.50 -21.42
CA ASP A 120 -10.31 9.41 -20.98
C ASP A 120 -10.63 8.03 -20.35
N GLU A 121 -9.85 6.99 -20.67
CA GLU A 121 -10.09 5.61 -20.23
C GLU A 121 -9.18 5.16 -19.08
N TYR A 122 -8.00 5.76 -18.95
CA TYR A 122 -7.02 5.38 -17.93
C TYR A 122 -6.03 6.50 -17.58
N LYS A 123 -5.46 6.40 -16.38
CA LYS A 123 -4.19 7.01 -16.00
C LYS A 123 -3.11 5.94 -16.01
N ARG A 124 -1.91 6.26 -16.49
CA ARG A 124 -0.78 5.32 -16.47
C ARG A 124 0.46 6.01 -15.95
N ILE A 125 1.09 5.40 -14.95
CA ILE A 125 2.43 5.78 -14.52
C ILE A 125 3.42 4.91 -15.29
N MET A 126 4.44 5.51 -15.90
CA MET A 126 5.48 4.81 -16.64
C MET A 126 6.87 5.15 -16.11
N TRP A 127 7.72 4.14 -16.00
CA TRP A 127 9.13 4.28 -15.66
C TRP A 127 9.98 3.55 -16.69
N ASP A 128 11.04 4.19 -17.17
CA ASP A 128 12.08 3.51 -17.93
C ASP A 128 12.83 2.50 -17.06
N ASN A 129 13.25 1.36 -17.63
CA ASN A 129 13.90 0.27 -16.88
C ASN A 129 15.29 0.64 -16.32
N THR A 130 15.84 1.82 -16.65
CA THR A 130 17.01 2.37 -15.98
C THR A 130 16.71 2.89 -14.57
N VAL A 131 15.44 3.21 -14.26
CA VAL A 131 15.01 3.67 -12.94
C VAL A 131 15.13 2.53 -11.92
N LYS A 132 15.97 2.74 -10.90
CA LYS A 132 16.27 1.70 -9.88
C LYS A 132 15.24 1.58 -8.77
N VAL A 133 14.43 2.62 -8.57
CA VAL A 133 13.38 2.63 -7.56
C VAL A 133 12.14 3.28 -8.17
N LEU A 134 11.09 2.50 -8.37
CA LEU A 134 9.79 3.00 -8.82
C LEU A 134 9.06 3.54 -7.60
N LYS A 135 8.65 4.81 -7.65
CA LYS A 135 7.98 5.49 -6.54
C LYS A 135 6.64 6.03 -7.00
N PHE A 136 5.59 5.73 -6.25
CA PHE A 136 4.31 6.40 -6.39
C PHE A 136 3.60 6.48 -5.05
N LYS A 137 2.75 7.48 -4.92
CA LYS A 137 1.90 7.74 -3.76
C LYS A 137 0.51 8.10 -4.27
N MET A 138 -0.52 7.46 -3.71
CA MET A 138 -1.91 7.64 -4.11
C MET A 138 -2.77 7.89 -2.88
N PHE A 139 -3.89 8.57 -3.06
CA PHE A 139 -4.93 8.57 -2.04
C PHE A 139 -5.48 7.15 -1.87
N SER A 140 -5.91 6.81 -0.65
CA SER A 140 -6.70 5.61 -0.45
C SER A 140 -8.13 5.90 -0.92
N ASP A 141 -8.75 4.98 -1.67
CA ASP A 141 -10.06 5.23 -2.32
C ASP A 141 -11.23 5.40 -1.34
N ASP A 142 -11.09 5.01 -0.07
CA ASP A 142 -12.21 4.87 0.89
C ASP A 142 -12.50 6.09 1.79
N VAL A 143 -12.19 7.31 1.38
CA VAL A 143 -12.00 8.40 2.36
C VAL A 143 -12.98 9.57 2.22
N ASP A 144 -13.68 9.70 1.09
CA ASP A 144 -14.30 10.98 0.77
C ASP A 144 -15.67 11.26 1.44
N ASP A 145 -16.33 10.30 2.11
CA ASP A 145 -17.73 10.51 2.57
C ASP A 145 -18.08 10.08 4.03
N GLY A 146 -17.13 9.65 4.86
CA GLY A 146 -17.40 9.07 6.20
C GLY A 146 -16.81 9.81 7.41
N ASN A 147 -17.50 9.76 8.57
CA ASN A 147 -16.91 10.09 9.87
C ASN A 147 -15.91 9.00 10.30
N LEU A 148 -14.71 9.00 9.69
CA LEU A 148 -13.69 7.99 9.98
C LEU A 148 -13.19 8.08 11.43
N VAL A 149 -13.08 6.91 12.07
CA VAL A 149 -12.58 6.78 13.44
C VAL A 149 -11.06 6.63 13.42
N SER A 150 -10.36 7.52 14.12
CA SER A 150 -8.91 7.39 14.29
C SER A 150 -8.58 6.13 15.09
N LEU A 151 -7.72 5.27 14.53
CA LEU A 151 -7.21 4.09 15.22
C LEU A 151 -5.96 4.37 16.06
N ALA A 152 -5.36 5.55 15.92
CA ALA A 152 -4.14 5.94 16.64
C ALA A 152 -4.32 5.89 18.16
N GLN A 153 -5.52 6.25 18.64
CA GLN A 153 -5.87 6.22 20.06
C GLN A 153 -5.87 4.81 20.67
N TYR A 154 -5.82 3.75 19.84
CA TYR A 154 -5.86 2.37 20.30
C TYR A 154 -4.51 1.64 20.21
N TYR A 155 -3.47 2.27 19.65
CA TYR A 155 -2.22 1.62 19.25
C TYR A 155 -1.37 1.06 20.42
N GLU A 156 -1.66 1.44 21.66
CA GLU A 156 -0.96 0.95 22.86
C GLU A 156 -1.92 0.64 24.03
N SER A 157 -3.22 0.58 23.77
CA SER A 157 -4.25 0.43 24.82
C SER A 157 -4.64 -1.02 25.14
N ASP A 158 -3.93 -2.02 24.60
CA ASP A 158 -4.13 -3.45 24.86
C ASP A 158 -2.81 -4.15 25.24
#